data_AF-G7VGF3-F1
#
_entry.id   AF-G7VGF3-F1
#
_cell.length_a   1.000
_cell.length_b   1.000
_cell.length_c   1.000
_cell.angle_alpha   90.00
_cell.angle_beta   90.00
_cell.angle_gamma   90.00
#
_symmetry.space_group_name_H-M   'P 1'
#
loop_
_entity.id
_entity.type
_entity.pdbx_description
1 polymer ?
#
loop_
_entity_poly.entity_id
_entity_poly.type
_entity_poly.pdbx_seq_one_letter_code
_entity_poly.pdbx_strand_id
1 'polypeptide(L)'
;MDVLPVLDSELRKVLWGLASEFAYLAVVGTSVIPPCSLLRRRLERVVRPELLSLLATKVGGDVPDVLLNSALGMRLGGIPKCELMYEALPELYQLCVALRLRGREPMYKVVSEVVVPLAVSASAAGYEEGDVLLASYRAAAYRGERDLAAVMRYFDRWPIVARF
;
A
#
# COMPACT_ATOMS: atom_id res chain seq x y z
N MET A 1 9.86 19.99 11.47
CA MET A 1 10.08 18.97 10.42
C MET A 1 8.74 18.70 9.79
N ASP A 2 8.60 18.97 8.49
CA ASP A 2 7.34 18.77 7.79
C ASP A 2 6.97 17.27 7.81
N VAL A 3 5.76 16.98 8.30
CA VAL A 3 5.27 15.60 8.47
C VAL A 3 4.98 14.93 7.11
N LEU A 4 4.62 15.74 6.10
CA LEU A 4 4.21 15.26 4.77
C LEU A 4 5.36 14.57 4.00
N PRO A 5 6.55 15.16 3.82
CA PRO A 5 7.66 14.49 3.12
C PRO A 5 8.09 13.17 3.79
N VAL A 6 8.00 13.08 5.12
CA VAL A 6 8.33 11.87 5.86
C VAL A 6 7.30 10.77 5.59
N LEU A 7 6.00 11.09 5.66
CA LEU A 7 4.94 10.12 5.35
C LEU A 7 4.97 9.69 3.87
N ASP A 8 5.27 10.61 2.95
CA ASP A 8 5.48 10.32 1.53
C ASP A 8 6.60 9.30 1.31
N SER A 9 7.76 9.53 1.93
CA SER A 9 8.92 8.62 1.84
C SER A 9 8.59 7.25 2.43
N GLU A 10 7.92 7.22 3.59
CA GLU A 10 7.52 5.97 4.25
C GLU A 10 6.49 5.18 3.44
N LEU A 11 5.50 5.84 2.83
CA LEU A 11 4.54 5.19 1.95
C LEU A 11 5.24 4.55 0.75
N ARG A 12 6.13 5.28 0.08
CA ARG A 12 6.91 4.74 -1.05
C ARG A 12 7.73 3.52 -0.64
N LYS A 13 8.38 3.54 0.52
CA LYS A 13 9.12 2.38 1.06
C LYS A 13 8.22 1.18 1.30
N VAL A 14 7.01 1.39 1.83
CA VAL A 14 6.05 0.31 2.06
C VAL A 14 5.58 -0.30 0.74
N LEU A 15 5.18 0.55 -0.22
CA LEU A 15 4.74 0.09 -1.54
C LEU A 15 5.85 -0.71 -2.24
N TRP A 16 7.07 -0.18 -2.24
CA TRP A 16 8.24 -0.86 -2.81
C TRP A 16 8.60 -2.15 -2.10
N GLY A 17 8.63 -2.14 -0.77
CA GLY A 17 8.96 -3.33 0.02
C GLY A 17 7.96 -4.46 -0.23
N LEU A 18 6.67 -4.14 -0.36
CA LEU A 18 5.66 -5.13 -0.71
C LEU A 18 5.78 -5.58 -2.17
N ALA A 19 5.99 -4.65 -3.10
CA ALA A 19 6.15 -4.97 -4.51
C ALA A 19 7.36 -5.89 -4.76
N SER A 20 8.47 -5.67 -4.07
CA SER A 20 9.67 -6.49 -4.18
C SER A 20 9.48 -7.89 -3.57
N GLU A 21 8.78 -7.99 -2.43
CA GLU A 21 8.44 -9.28 -1.84
C GLU A 21 7.54 -10.11 -2.77
N PHE A 22 6.50 -9.51 -3.35
CA PHE A 22 5.65 -10.21 -4.32
C PHE A 22 6.40 -10.58 -5.60
N ALA A 23 7.22 -9.67 -6.14
CA ALA A 23 8.06 -9.97 -7.31
C ALA A 23 8.99 -11.16 -7.03
N TYR A 24 9.63 -11.18 -5.85
CA TYR A 24 10.46 -12.31 -5.43
C TYR A 24 9.68 -13.63 -5.37
N LEU A 25 8.50 -13.62 -4.73
CA LEU A 25 7.64 -14.80 -4.65
C LEU A 25 7.22 -15.31 -6.04
N ALA A 26 6.92 -14.38 -6.97
CA ALA A 26 6.59 -14.70 -8.35
C ALA A 26 7.77 -15.33 -9.11
N VAL A 27 8.96 -14.71 -9.03
CA VAL A 27 10.18 -15.17 -9.72
C VAL A 27 10.64 -16.54 -9.21
N VAL A 28 10.65 -16.73 -7.89
CA VAL A 28 11.07 -18.00 -7.28
C VAL A 28 9.96 -19.07 -7.37
N GLY A 29 8.71 -18.66 -7.66
CA GLY A 29 7.58 -19.57 -7.76
C GLY A 29 7.17 -20.19 -6.41
N THR A 30 7.40 -19.47 -5.31
CA THR A 30 7.14 -19.96 -3.94
C THR A 30 6.03 -19.15 -3.25
N SER A 31 5.31 -19.79 -2.35
CA SER A 31 4.36 -19.15 -1.42
C SER A 31 4.95 -19.01 -0.01
N VAL A 32 6.19 -19.45 0.20
CA VAL A 32 6.85 -19.40 1.50
C VAL A 32 7.27 -17.96 1.81
N ILE A 33 6.73 -17.41 2.90
CA ILE A 33 6.96 -16.03 3.31
C ILE A 33 8.29 -15.93 4.09
N PRO A 34 9.24 -15.08 3.68
CA PRO A 34 10.53 -14.92 4.36
C PRO A 34 10.40 -14.50 5.84
N PRO A 35 11.34 -14.86 6.74
CA PRO A 35 11.25 -14.54 8.17
C PRO A 35 11.16 -13.04 8.49
N CYS A 36 11.85 -12.19 7.72
CA CYS A 36 11.89 -10.74 7.94
C CYS A 36 10.89 -9.95 7.06
N SER A 37 9.98 -10.65 6.38
CA SER A 37 9.04 -10.07 5.42
C SER A 37 8.04 -9.11 6.07
N LEU A 38 7.68 -8.05 5.34
CA LEU A 38 6.59 -7.14 5.66
C LEU A 38 5.26 -7.89 5.78
N LEU A 39 5.05 -8.96 5.00
CA LEU A 39 3.85 -9.81 5.09
C LEU A 39 3.70 -10.47 6.47
N ARG A 40 4.79 -10.71 7.21
CA ARG A 40 4.71 -11.26 8.58
C ARG A 40 4.37 -10.22 9.64
N ARG A 41 4.54 -8.94 9.34
CA ARG A 41 4.26 -7.86 10.29
C ARG A 41 2.76 -7.60 10.37
N ARG A 42 2.32 -7.02 11.49
CA ARG A 42 0.93 -6.59 11.67
C ARG A 42 0.57 -5.54 10.63
N LEU A 43 -0.65 -5.63 10.10
CA LEU A 43 -1.17 -4.69 9.10
C LEU A 43 -0.98 -3.22 9.52
N GLU A 44 -1.39 -2.86 10.74
CA GLU A 44 -1.29 -1.49 11.27
C GLU A 44 0.16 -0.97 11.40
N ARG A 45 1.15 -1.88 11.39
CA ARG A 45 2.58 -1.54 11.44
C ARG A 45 3.17 -1.34 10.05
N VAL A 46 2.59 -1.95 9.02
CA VAL A 46 3.03 -1.81 7.62
C VAL A 46 2.29 -0.63 6.98
N VAL A 47 0.96 -0.65 7.02
CA VAL A 47 0.13 0.47 6.57
C VAL A 47 -0.37 1.19 7.81
N ARG A 48 0.38 2.21 8.23
CA ARG A 48 0.02 2.98 9.42
C ARG A 48 -1.22 3.86 9.15
N PRO A 49 -2.04 4.17 10.17
CA PRO A 49 -3.18 5.06 10.03
C PRO A 49 -2.84 6.43 9.39
N GLU A 50 -1.64 6.95 9.65
CA GLU A 50 -1.15 8.20 9.07
C GLU A 50 -0.88 8.08 7.56
N LEU A 51 -0.47 6.90 7.08
CA LEU A 51 -0.28 6.65 5.64
C LEU A 51 -1.63 6.56 4.92
N LEU A 52 -2.62 5.90 5.54
CA LEU A 52 -3.99 5.91 5.03
C LEU A 52 -4.53 7.34 4.96
N SER A 53 -4.29 8.13 6.00
CA SER A 53 -4.72 9.53 6.06
C SER A 53 -4.02 10.39 5.00
N LEU A 54 -2.74 10.14 4.72
CA LEU A 54 -2.02 10.79 3.61
C LEU A 54 -2.67 10.44 2.26
N LEU A 55 -2.92 9.16 1.99
CA LEU A 55 -3.59 8.72 0.77
C LEU A 55 -4.96 9.37 0.62
N ALA A 56 -5.76 9.39 1.70
CA ALA A 56 -7.08 9.99 1.72
C ALA A 56 -7.03 11.50 1.43
N THR A 57 -6.00 12.19 1.91
CA THR A 57 -5.79 13.62 1.64
C THR A 57 -5.45 13.87 0.17
N LYS A 58 -4.67 12.99 -0.45
CA LYS A 58 -4.26 13.12 -1.86
C LYS A 58 -5.38 12.75 -2.85
N VAL A 59 -6.16 11.72 -2.52
CA VAL A 59 -7.28 11.25 -3.36
C VAL A 59 -8.53 12.11 -3.15
N GLY A 60 -8.84 12.44 -1.89
CA GLY A 60 -10.05 13.17 -1.50
C GLY A 60 -9.97 14.69 -1.71
N GLY A 61 -9.10 15.18 -2.59
CA GLY A 61 -8.82 16.62 -2.80
C GLY A 61 -10.04 17.50 -3.04
N ASP A 62 -11.13 16.90 -3.53
CA ASP A 62 -12.37 17.60 -3.87
C ASP A 62 -13.51 17.39 -2.86
N VAL A 63 -13.28 16.61 -1.79
CA VAL A 63 -14.27 16.31 -0.74
C VAL A 63 -13.82 16.92 0.59
N PRO A 64 -14.36 18.08 1.01
CA PRO A 64 -13.89 18.81 2.19
C PRO A 64 -13.89 18.00 3.48
N ASP A 65 -14.91 17.17 3.69
CA ASP A 65 -15.04 16.34 4.89
C ASP A 65 -13.96 15.25 4.96
N VAL A 66 -13.57 14.69 3.81
CA VAL A 66 -12.47 13.72 3.70
C VAL A 66 -11.15 14.41 4.00
N LEU A 67 -10.91 15.61 3.46
CA LEU A 67 -9.71 16.38 3.74
C LEU A 67 -9.56 16.70 5.22
N LEU A 68 -10.62 17.22 5.87
CA LEU A 68 -10.57 17.58 7.28
C LEU A 68 -10.34 16.35 8.18
N ASN A 69 -11.08 15.27 7.93
CA ASN A 69 -10.96 14.02 8.68
C ASN A 69 -9.56 13.39 8.52
N SER A 70 -9.00 13.44 7.30
CA SER A 70 -7.68 12.90 7.00
C SER A 70 -6.56 13.75 7.59
N ALA A 71 -6.69 15.08 7.58
CA ALA A 71 -5.75 15.97 8.24
C ALA A 71 -5.71 15.74 9.77
N LEU A 72 -6.86 15.50 10.39
CA LEU A 72 -6.95 15.11 11.80
C LEU A 72 -6.33 13.73 12.03
N GLY A 73 -6.60 12.76 11.17
CA GLY A 73 -6.00 11.41 11.21
C GLY A 73 -4.47 11.44 11.18
N MET A 74 -3.88 12.24 10.29
CA MET A 74 -2.42 12.44 10.21
C MET A 74 -1.84 13.02 11.51
N ARG A 75 -2.56 13.91 12.19
CA ARG A 75 -2.07 14.56 13.42
C ARG A 75 -2.26 13.71 14.68
N LEU A 76 -3.35 12.95 14.75
CA LEU A 76 -3.74 12.20 15.93
C LEU A 76 -3.25 10.74 15.90
N GLY A 77 -2.70 10.27 14.78
CA GLY A 77 -2.22 8.89 14.61
C GLY A 77 -3.35 7.85 14.62
N GLY A 78 -4.59 8.29 14.38
CA GLY A 78 -5.78 7.46 14.44
C GLY A 78 -6.27 7.04 13.04
N ILE A 79 -7.00 5.92 12.98
CA ILE A 79 -7.73 5.54 11.77
C ILE A 79 -8.87 6.56 11.58
N PRO A 80 -8.95 7.26 10.43
CA PRO A 80 -10.00 8.24 10.21
C PRO A 80 -11.37 7.54 10.14
N LYS A 81 -12.46 8.30 10.24
CA LYS A 81 -13.81 7.73 10.03
C LYS A 81 -13.92 7.17 8.61
N CYS A 82 -13.94 5.84 8.49
CA CYS A 82 -13.90 5.15 7.21
C CYS A 82 -15.12 5.49 6.34
N GLU A 83 -16.27 5.70 6.97
CA GLU A 83 -17.55 5.97 6.31
C GLU A 83 -17.48 7.22 5.42
N LEU A 84 -16.64 8.20 5.78
CA LEU A 84 -16.42 9.41 4.98
C LEU A 84 -15.64 9.16 3.69
N MET A 85 -14.91 8.04 3.60
CA MET A 85 -14.09 7.70 2.43
C MET A 85 -14.86 6.95 1.34
N TYR A 86 -16.07 6.48 1.66
CA TYR A 86 -16.86 5.64 0.76
C TYR A 86 -17.13 6.32 -0.58
N GLU A 87 -17.43 7.62 -0.55
CA GLU A 87 -17.76 8.42 -1.74
C GLU A 87 -16.52 8.92 -2.49
N ALA A 88 -15.35 8.95 -1.85
CA ALA A 88 -14.12 9.43 -2.48
C ALA A 88 -13.44 8.35 -3.33
N LEU A 89 -13.22 7.16 -2.76
CA LEU A 89 -12.67 6.01 -3.48
C LEU A 89 -13.05 4.71 -2.73
N PRO A 90 -13.79 3.77 -3.36
CA PRO A 90 -14.21 2.52 -2.72
C PRO A 90 -13.03 1.69 -2.17
N GLU A 91 -11.90 1.68 -2.85
CA GLU A 91 -10.67 1.01 -2.42
C GLU A 91 -10.10 1.65 -1.15
N LEU A 92 -10.18 2.96 -1.02
CA LEU A 92 -9.69 3.66 0.16
C LEU A 92 -10.58 3.37 1.38
N TYR A 93 -11.90 3.26 1.17
CA TYR A 93 -12.84 2.75 2.17
C TYR A 93 -12.51 1.31 2.59
N GLN A 94 -12.29 0.40 1.63
CA GLN A 94 -11.94 -1.00 1.92
C GLN A 94 -10.65 -1.09 2.74
N LEU A 95 -9.62 -0.33 2.37
CA LEU A 95 -8.36 -0.27 3.09
C LEU A 95 -8.55 0.23 4.53
N CYS A 96 -9.38 1.26 4.73
CA CYS A 96 -9.72 1.77 6.06
C CYS A 96 -10.44 0.72 6.92
N VAL A 97 -11.43 0.04 6.36
CA VAL A 97 -12.17 -1.02 7.06
C VAL A 97 -11.25 -2.19 7.43
N ALA A 98 -10.39 -2.62 6.50
CA ALA A 98 -9.41 -3.68 6.75
C ALA A 98 -8.46 -3.28 7.90
N LEU A 99 -7.95 -2.04 7.91
CA LEU A 99 -7.12 -1.54 9.01
C LEU A 99 -7.86 -1.51 10.34
N ARG A 100 -9.11 -1.06 10.36
CA ARG A 100 -9.92 -0.95 11.58
C ARG A 100 -10.24 -2.32 12.18
N LEU A 101 -10.61 -3.30 11.36
CA LEU A 101 -11.07 -4.61 11.81
C LEU A 101 -9.95 -5.63 11.97
N ARG A 102 -8.90 -5.52 11.15
CA ARG A 102 -7.85 -6.54 11.00
C ARG A 102 -6.45 -5.99 11.21
N GLY A 103 -6.30 -4.74 11.69
CA GLY A 103 -4.99 -4.08 11.88
C GLY A 103 -3.97 -4.88 12.70
N ARG A 104 -4.44 -5.70 13.65
CA ARG A 104 -3.59 -6.55 14.50
C ARG A 104 -3.20 -7.90 13.86
N GLU A 105 -3.88 -8.30 12.78
CA GLU A 105 -3.53 -9.50 12.04
C GLU A 105 -2.25 -9.27 11.24
N PRO A 106 -1.43 -10.32 11.03
CA PRO A 106 -0.31 -10.23 10.12
C PRO A 106 -0.81 -10.07 8.68
N MET A 107 -0.10 -9.25 7.90
CA MET A 107 -0.43 -8.91 6.51
C MET A 107 -0.72 -10.14 5.64
N TYR A 108 0.03 -11.24 5.82
CA TYR A 108 -0.13 -12.45 5.02
C TYR A 108 -1.52 -13.11 5.11
N LYS A 109 -2.26 -12.88 6.20
CA LYS A 109 -3.63 -13.41 6.38
C LYS A 109 -4.70 -12.58 5.69
N VAL A 110 -4.38 -11.34 5.33
CA VAL A 110 -5.32 -10.34 4.82
C VAL A 110 -4.82 -9.73 3.50
N VAL A 111 -3.88 -10.39 2.81
CA VAL A 111 -3.22 -9.88 1.60
C VAL A 111 -4.23 -9.45 0.55
N SER A 112 -5.19 -10.30 0.21
CA SER A 112 -6.19 -10.02 -0.82
C SER A 112 -7.12 -8.85 -0.44
N GLU A 113 -7.37 -8.67 0.86
CA GLU A 113 -8.22 -7.60 1.39
C GLU A 113 -7.50 -6.24 1.48
N VAL A 114 -6.16 -6.23 1.44
CA VAL A 114 -5.35 -5.03 1.70
C VAL A 114 -4.55 -4.60 0.47
N VAL A 115 -3.90 -5.52 -0.22
CA VAL A 115 -2.89 -5.19 -1.24
C VAL A 115 -3.53 -4.53 -2.45
N VAL A 116 -4.65 -5.06 -2.95
CA VAL A 116 -5.35 -4.45 -4.08
C VAL A 116 -5.87 -3.05 -3.70
N PRO A 117 -6.60 -2.87 -2.58
CA PRO A 117 -7.03 -1.54 -2.15
C PRO A 117 -5.89 -0.55 -1.94
N LEU A 118 -4.78 -0.98 -1.33
CA LEU A 118 -3.59 -0.14 -1.10
C LEU A 118 -2.94 0.28 -2.42
N ALA A 119 -2.74 -0.66 -3.34
CA ALA A 119 -2.09 -0.41 -4.62
C ALA A 119 -2.91 0.56 -5.48
N VAL A 120 -4.22 0.35 -5.59
CA VAL A 120 -5.12 1.22 -6.36
C VAL A 120 -5.21 2.60 -5.72
N SER A 121 -5.36 2.68 -4.40
CA SER A 121 -5.41 3.97 -3.70
C SER A 121 -4.10 4.76 -3.85
N ALA A 122 -2.95 4.08 -3.83
CA ALA A 122 -1.65 4.70 -4.05
C ALA A 122 -1.48 5.17 -5.50
N SER A 123 -1.87 4.36 -6.48
CA SER A 123 -1.84 4.77 -7.89
C SER A 123 -2.72 6.00 -8.14
N ALA A 124 -3.95 6.00 -7.61
CA ALA A 124 -4.86 7.15 -7.68
C ALA A 124 -4.30 8.41 -7.01
N ALA A 125 -3.48 8.25 -5.96
CA ALA A 125 -2.77 9.34 -5.30
C ALA A 125 -1.49 9.81 -6.03
N GLY A 126 -1.19 9.25 -7.22
CA GLY A 126 -0.05 9.62 -8.05
C GLY A 126 1.26 8.89 -7.74
N TYR A 127 1.22 7.76 -7.03
CA TYR A 127 2.41 6.93 -6.79
C TYR A 127 2.49 5.79 -7.81
N GLU A 128 3.49 5.85 -8.70
CA GLU A 128 3.78 4.79 -9.67
C GLU A 128 4.07 3.45 -8.98
N GLU A 129 4.57 3.48 -7.73
CA GLU A 129 4.79 2.29 -6.91
C GLU A 129 3.50 1.51 -6.63
N GLY A 130 2.33 2.16 -6.65
CA GLY A 130 1.04 1.50 -6.55
C GLY A 130 0.81 0.53 -7.71
N ASP A 131 1.11 0.95 -8.94
CA ASP A 131 0.97 0.10 -10.14
C ASP A 131 1.95 -1.07 -10.11
N VAL A 132 3.19 -0.83 -9.67
CA VAL A 132 4.20 -1.88 -9.50
C VAL A 132 3.76 -2.89 -8.45
N LEU A 133 3.24 -2.44 -7.31
CA LEU A 133 2.70 -3.33 -6.28
C LEU A 133 1.56 -4.20 -6.82
N LEU A 134 0.62 -3.61 -7.58
CA LEU A 134 -0.50 -4.35 -8.16
C LEU A 134 -0.02 -5.40 -9.17
N ALA A 135 0.90 -5.06 -10.05
CA ALA A 135 1.47 -5.97 -11.04
C ALA A 135 2.26 -7.10 -10.36
N SER A 136 3.11 -6.79 -9.38
CA SER A 136 3.87 -7.79 -8.61
C SER A 136 2.94 -8.75 -7.87
N TYR A 137 1.89 -8.24 -7.23
CA TYR A 137 0.91 -9.08 -6.54
C TYR A 137 0.20 -10.03 -7.52
N ARG A 138 -0.26 -9.53 -8.68
CA ARG A 138 -0.90 -10.37 -9.71
C ARG A 138 0.05 -11.44 -10.25
N ALA A 139 1.29 -11.08 -10.53
CA ALA A 139 2.32 -12.03 -10.95
C ALA A 139 2.52 -13.14 -9.90
N ALA A 140 2.57 -12.79 -8.61
CA ALA A 140 2.71 -13.77 -7.53
C ALA A 140 1.46 -14.64 -7.34
N ALA A 141 0.27 -14.04 -7.38
CA ALA A 141 -1.00 -14.70 -7.10
C ALA A 141 -1.45 -15.63 -8.23
N TYR A 142 -1.25 -15.20 -9.49
CA TYR A 142 -1.76 -15.91 -10.67
C TYR A 142 -0.68 -16.53 -11.55
N ARG A 143 0.62 -16.30 -11.24
CA ARG A 143 1.77 -16.83 -12.01
C ARG A 143 1.69 -16.54 -13.51
N GLY A 144 1.19 -15.36 -13.89
CA GLY A 144 1.07 -14.94 -15.28
C GLY A 144 2.37 -14.35 -15.83
N GLU A 145 2.88 -14.87 -16.96
CA GLU A 145 4.11 -14.39 -17.62
C GLU A 145 4.04 -12.91 -18.03
N ARG A 146 2.87 -12.44 -18.46
CA ARG A 146 2.67 -11.04 -18.86
C ARG A 146 2.87 -10.07 -17.69
N ASP A 147 2.33 -10.39 -16.52
CA ASP A 147 2.47 -9.57 -15.32
C ASP A 147 3.90 -9.61 -14.81
N LEU A 148 4.54 -10.78 -14.83
CA LEU A 148 5.95 -10.93 -14.49
C LEU A 148 6.85 -10.08 -15.41
N ALA A 149 6.63 -10.12 -16.72
CA ALA A 149 7.38 -9.30 -17.67
C ALA A 149 7.13 -7.79 -17.49
N ALA A 150 5.92 -7.39 -17.06
CA ALA A 150 5.66 -6.01 -16.70
C ALA A 150 6.48 -5.59 -15.47
N VAL A 151 6.46 -6.40 -14.42
CA VAL A 151 7.24 -6.19 -13.19
C VAL A 151 8.73 -6.08 -13.52
N MET A 152 9.31 -7.06 -14.22
CA MET A 152 10.74 -7.06 -14.56
C MET A 152 11.14 -5.80 -15.33
N ARG A 153 10.35 -5.36 -16.32
CA ARG A 153 10.62 -4.11 -17.06
C ARG A 153 10.64 -2.87 -16.16
N TYR A 154 9.79 -2.81 -15.14
CA TYR A 154 9.80 -1.71 -14.18
C TYR A 154 11.07 -1.72 -13.32
N PHE A 155 11.47 -2.89 -12.83
CA PHE A 155 12.69 -3.02 -12.02
C PHE A 155 13.98 -2.82 -12.84
N ASP A 156 14.01 -3.22 -14.11
CA ASP A 156 15.17 -3.01 -15.01
C ASP A 156 15.41 -1.53 -15.33
N ARG A 157 14.34 -0.72 -15.37
CA ARG A 157 14.42 0.72 -15.59
C ARG A 157 14.82 1.51 -14.35
N TRP A 158 15.09 0.82 -13.24
CA TRP A 158 15.35 1.40 -11.94
C TRP A 158 16.83 1.25 -11.56
N PRO A 159 17.76 1.96 -12.24
CA PRO A 159 19.15 1.91 -11.86
C PRO A 159 19.31 2.49 -10.45
N ILE A 160 19.86 1.68 -9.54
CA ILE A 160 20.67 2.16 -8.41
C ILE A 160 19.90 3.04 -7.40
N VAL A 161 18.89 2.48 -6.72
CA VAL A 161 18.46 2.98 -5.37
C VAL A 161 18.56 1.87 -4.31
N ALA A 162 19.19 0.74 -4.64
CA ALA A 162 19.63 -0.25 -3.66
C ALA A 162 21.00 0.14 -3.08
N ARG A 163 21.04 1.27 -2.36
CA ARG A 163 21.99 1.45 -1.25
C ARG A 163 21.14 1.54 0.01
N PHE A 164 20.82 0.37 0.57
CA PHE A 164 20.45 0.22 1.97
C PHE A 164 21.56 -0.59 2.64
#